data_AF-A0A7S0BJD1-F1
#
_entry.id   AF-A0A7S0BJD1-F1
#
_cell.length_a   1.000
_cell.length_b   1.000
_cell.length_c   1.000
_cell.angle_alpha   90.00
_cell.angle_beta   90.00
_cell.angle_gamma   90.00
#
_symmetry.space_group_name_H-M   'P 1'
#
loop_
_entity.id
_entity.type
_entity.pdbx_description
1 polymer ?
#
loop_
_entity_poly.entity_id
_entity_poly.type
_entity_poly.pdbx_seq_one_letter_code
_entity_poly.pdbx_strand_id
1 'polypeptide(L)'
;TFQEKLFTGYQMSIYNQMLYVNLCSGLMSLAFLIFGGQLWDSVAFAFKYPQLMIDATVLSFSAVTGQFSITYTIKNFGALVYATIMTIRQFLAVFVSNLVYGHAMTAMQWLGAVTVFGALLYKSYSKARN
;
A
#
# COMPACT_ATOMS: atom_id res chain seq x y z
N THR A 1 12.84 -8.34 1.06
CA THR A 1 11.88 -9.17 0.26
C THR A 1 12.45 -9.45 -1.14
N PHE A 2 11.90 -10.36 -1.97
CA PHE A 2 12.46 -10.73 -3.29
C PHE A 2 12.80 -9.52 -4.18
N GLN A 3 11.96 -8.49 -4.12
CA GLN A 3 12.13 -7.18 -4.75
C GLN A 3 13.42 -6.45 -4.32
N GLU A 4 13.80 -6.57 -3.04
CA GLU A 4 15.02 -6.02 -2.42
C GLU A 4 16.30 -6.74 -2.87
N LYS A 5 16.22 -8.06 -3.12
CA LYS A 5 17.34 -8.84 -3.69
C LYS A 5 17.57 -8.52 -5.17
N LEU A 6 16.51 -8.14 -5.90
CA LEU A 6 16.61 -7.66 -7.28
C LEU A 6 17.34 -6.30 -7.37
N PHE A 7 17.16 -5.43 -6.36
CA PHE A 7 17.82 -4.11 -6.27
C PHE A 7 19.33 -4.18 -5.99
N THR A 8 19.83 -5.24 -5.35
CA THR A 8 21.26 -5.38 -5.03
C THR A 8 22.09 -5.92 -6.21
N GLY A 9 21.46 -6.61 -7.17
CA GLY A 9 22.16 -7.31 -8.26
C GLY A 9 22.12 -6.61 -9.63
N TYR A 10 21.23 -5.64 -9.85
CA TYR A 10 21.06 -4.99 -11.16
C TYR A 10 20.70 -3.51 -11.00
N GLN A 11 21.32 -2.62 -11.77
CA GLN A 11 21.00 -1.18 -11.83
C GLN A 11 19.65 -0.95 -12.54
N MET A 12 18.56 -1.51 -12.00
CA MET A 12 17.23 -1.23 -12.51
C MET A 12 16.77 0.13 -11.99
N SER A 13 16.55 1.05 -12.93
CA SER A 13 15.97 2.35 -12.64
C SER A 13 14.56 2.17 -12.06
N ILE A 14 14.27 2.87 -10.96
CA ILE A 14 12.99 2.85 -10.22
C ILE A 14 11.77 3.00 -11.13
N TYR A 15 11.91 3.76 -12.21
CA TYR A 15 10.86 3.99 -13.19
C TYR A 15 10.45 2.70 -13.93
N ASN A 16 11.41 1.85 -14.31
CA ASN A 16 11.11 0.60 -15.01
C ASN A 16 10.30 -0.33 -14.12
N GLN A 17 10.60 -0.36 -12.83
CA GLN A 17 9.90 -1.24 -11.90
C GLN A 17 8.46 -0.80 -11.63
N MET A 18 8.22 0.50 -11.46
CA MET A 18 6.84 1.01 -11.33
C MET A 18 6.04 0.73 -12.60
N LEU A 19 6.65 0.87 -13.79
CA LEU A 19 6.01 0.53 -15.06
C LEU A 19 5.62 -0.96 -15.12
N TYR A 20 6.55 -1.88 -14.85
CA TYR A 20 6.28 -3.32 -14.94
C TYR A 20 5.21 -3.79 -13.95
N VAL A 21 5.24 -3.30 -12.71
CA VAL A 21 4.25 -3.68 -11.69
C VAL A 21 2.86 -3.19 -12.07
N ASN A 22 2.73 -1.92 -12.50
CA ASN A 22 1.45 -1.35 -12.87
C ASN A 22 0.90 -1.98 -14.17
N LEU A 23 1.77 -2.28 -15.13
CA LEU A 23 1.39 -2.91 -16.39
C LEU A 23 0.94 -4.36 -16.18
N CYS A 24 1.68 -5.14 -15.39
CA CYS A 24 1.29 -6.50 -15.05
C CYS A 24 -0.03 -6.53 -14.27
N SER A 25 -0.22 -5.61 -13.31
CA SER A 25 -1.47 -5.49 -12.55
C SER A 25 -2.66 -5.14 -13.47
N GLY A 26 -2.46 -4.20 -14.40
CA GLY A 26 -3.48 -3.82 -15.38
C GLY A 26 -3.87 -4.98 -16.30
N LEU A 27 -2.90 -5.74 -16.80
CA LEU A 27 -3.15 -6.93 -17.63
C LEU A 27 -3.91 -8.01 -16.84
N MET A 28 -3.55 -8.24 -15.57
CA MET A 28 -4.28 -9.19 -14.72
C MET A 28 -5.73 -8.74 -14.48
N SER A 29 -5.95 -7.47 -14.15
CA SER A 29 -7.31 -6.93 -13.96
C SER A 29 -8.15 -7.06 -15.23
N LEU A 30 -7.56 -6.81 -16.39
CA LEU A 30 -8.24 -6.92 -17.68
C LEU A 30 -8.57 -8.38 -18.03
N ALA A 31 -7.64 -9.31 -17.78
CA ALA A 31 -7.90 -10.75 -17.91
C ALA A 31 -9.04 -11.20 -16.99
N PHE A 32 -9.05 -10.76 -15.73
CA PHE A 32 -10.11 -11.09 -14.78
C PHE A 32 -11.49 -10.60 -15.25
N LEU A 33 -11.55 -9.40 -15.84
CA LEU A 33 -12.78 -8.84 -16.39
C LEU A 33 -13.28 -9.60 -17.63
N ILE A 34 -12.37 -10.09 -18.47
CA ILE A 34 -12.70 -10.94 -19.62
C ILE A 34 -13.24 -12.28 -19.13
N PHE A 35 -12.55 -12.96 -18.21
CA PHE A 35 -13.01 -14.25 -17.66
C PHE A 35 -14.34 -14.14 -16.92
N GLY A 36 -14.60 -13.00 -16.28
CA GLY A 36 -15.88 -12.72 -15.63
C GLY A 36 -17.03 -12.35 -16.59
N GLY A 37 -16.76 -12.13 -17.88
CA GLY A 37 -17.77 -11.76 -18.88
C GLY A 37 -18.35 -10.35 -18.75
N GLN A 38 -17.87 -9.53 -17.82
CA GLN A 38 -18.44 -8.22 -17.47
C GLN A 38 -17.79 -7.05 -18.22
N LEU A 39 -16.92 -7.32 -19.20
CA LEU A 39 -16.14 -6.28 -19.88
C LEU A 39 -17.04 -5.25 -20.56
N TRP A 40 -18.02 -5.71 -21.32
CA TRP A 40 -18.92 -4.82 -22.06
C TRP A 40 -19.84 -4.03 -21.14
N ASP A 41 -20.36 -4.65 -20.09
CA ASP A 41 -21.18 -3.97 -19.08
C ASP A 41 -20.40 -2.89 -18.32
N SER A 42 -19.13 -3.17 -17.98
CA SER A 42 -18.25 -2.21 -17.30
C SER A 42 -17.92 -1.02 -18.20
N VAL A 43 -17.68 -1.25 -19.50
CA VAL A 43 -17.43 -0.18 -20.47
C VAL A 43 -18.69 0.66 -20.68
N ALA A 44 -19.86 0.03 -20.86
CA ALA A 44 -21.12 0.74 -20.99
C ALA A 44 -21.46 1.58 -19.75
N PHE A 45 -21.17 1.06 -18.55
CA PHE A 45 -21.33 1.80 -17.30
C PHE A 45 -20.40 3.01 -17.20
N ALA A 46 -19.14 2.86 -17.62
CA ALA A 46 -18.17 3.97 -17.64
C ALA A 46 -18.61 5.10 -18.58
N PHE A 47 -19.15 4.78 -19.77
CA PHE A 47 -19.68 5.78 -20.69
C PHE A 47 -21.00 6.41 -20.20
N LYS A 48 -21.82 5.65 -19.47
CA LYS A 48 -23.10 6.13 -18.94
C LYS A 48 -22.91 7.14 -17.79
N TYR A 49 -21.84 7.02 -17.01
CA TYR A 49 -21.57 7.87 -15.85
C TYR A 49 -20.21 8.59 -15.99
N PRO A 50 -20.15 9.77 -16.64
CA PRO A 50 -18.89 10.49 -16.84
C PRO A 50 -18.25 10.98 -15.52
N GLN A 51 -19.03 11.17 -14.46
CA GLN A 51 -18.50 11.46 -13.12
C GLN A 51 -17.57 10.34 -12.62
N LEU A 52 -17.87 9.08 -12.94
CA LEU A 52 -17.02 7.95 -12.58
C LEU A 52 -15.64 8.05 -13.25
N MET A 53 -15.55 8.59 -14.47
CA MET A 53 -14.27 8.81 -15.13
C MET A 53 -13.44 9.90 -14.45
N ILE A 54 -14.09 10.95 -13.95
CA ILE A 54 -13.42 12.02 -13.18
C ILE A 54 -12.91 11.45 -11.85
N ASP A 55 -13.74 10.73 -11.11
CA ASP A 55 -13.33 10.11 -9.85
C ASP A 55 -12.20 9.09 -10.07
N ALA A 56 -12.29 8.26 -11.11
CA ALA A 56 -11.27 7.29 -11.47
C ALA A 56 -9.93 7.95 -11.86
N THR A 57 -9.96 9.08 -12.57
CA THR A 57 -8.74 9.80 -12.98
C THR A 57 -8.09 10.50 -11.79
N VAL A 58 -8.87 11.15 -10.91
CA VAL A 58 -8.37 11.75 -9.67
C VAL A 58 -7.77 10.68 -8.76
N LEU A 59 -8.45 9.54 -8.60
CA LEU A 59 -7.95 8.41 -7.83
C LEU A 59 -6.65 7.86 -8.42
N SER A 60 -6.58 7.71 -9.75
CA SER A 60 -5.38 7.23 -10.45
C SER A 60 -4.20 8.17 -10.28
N PHE A 61 -4.42 9.49 -10.40
CA PHE A 61 -3.39 10.49 -10.18
C PHE A 61 -2.87 10.43 -8.74
N SER A 62 -3.78 10.42 -7.76
CA SER A 62 -3.42 10.26 -6.35
C SER A 62 -2.66 8.96 -6.09
N ALA A 63 -3.04 7.86 -6.72
CA ALA A 63 -2.37 6.57 -6.59
C ALA A 63 -0.94 6.61 -7.14
N VAL A 64 -0.75 7.18 -8.33
CA VAL A 64 0.58 7.34 -8.95
C VAL A 64 1.48 8.21 -8.07
N THR A 65 0.98 9.34 -7.57
CA THR A 65 1.73 10.20 -6.64
C THR A 65 2.13 9.43 -5.37
N GLY A 66 1.21 8.69 -4.76
CA GLY A 66 1.50 7.85 -3.60
C GLY A 66 2.54 6.77 -3.89
N GLN A 67 2.48 6.15 -5.07
CA GLN A 67 3.41 5.11 -5.49
C GLN A 67 4.82 5.64 -5.73
N PHE A 68 4.96 6.88 -6.23
CA PHE A 68 6.23 7.59 -6.24
C PHE A 68 6.79 7.79 -4.83
N SER A 69 5.95 8.26 -3.87
CA SER A 69 6.37 8.42 -2.47
C SER A 69 6.82 7.11 -1.85
N ILE A 70 6.06 6.02 -2.04
CA ILE A 70 6.40 4.68 -1.53
C ILE A 70 7.74 4.21 -2.08
N THR A 71 7.92 4.30 -3.40
CA THR A 71 9.14 3.81 -4.03
C THR A 71 10.35 4.65 -3.65
N TYR A 72 10.17 5.96 -3.49
CA TYR A 72 11.20 6.85 -2.95
C TYR A 72 11.59 6.48 -1.51
N THR A 73 10.62 6.16 -0.65
CA THR A 73 10.90 5.71 0.73
C THR A 73 11.66 4.38 0.74
N ILE A 74 11.26 3.41 -0.09
CA ILE A 74 11.94 2.11 -0.20
C ILE A 74 13.38 2.30 -0.69
N LYS A 75 13.63 3.18 -1.67
CA LYS A 75 14.98 3.45 -2.17
C LYS A 75 15.90 4.01 -1.08
N ASN A 76 15.44 4.99 -0.32
CA ASN A 76 16.28 5.73 0.62
C ASN A 76 16.39 5.05 2.00
N PHE A 77 15.32 4.39 2.47
CA PHE A 77 15.25 3.82 3.82
C PHE A 77 15.15 2.29 3.86
N GLY A 78 15.00 1.64 2.71
CA GLY A 78 14.82 0.20 2.55
C GLY A 78 13.36 -0.24 2.73
N ALA A 79 13.03 -1.45 2.26
CA ALA A 79 11.66 -1.97 2.32
C ALA A 79 11.22 -2.25 3.76
N LEU A 80 12.17 -2.54 4.65
CA LEU A 80 11.91 -2.80 6.07
C LEU A 80 11.34 -1.57 6.80
N VAL A 81 11.83 -0.37 6.49
CA VAL A 81 11.33 0.87 7.10
C VAL A 81 9.95 1.21 6.56
N TYR A 82 9.74 1.06 5.25
CA TYR A 82 8.42 1.23 4.63
C TYR A 82 7.35 0.33 5.25
N ALA A 83 7.64 -0.97 5.41
CA ALA A 83 6.72 -1.90 6.06
C ALA A 83 6.37 -1.47 7.49
N THR A 84 7.35 -0.93 8.21
CA THR A 84 7.18 -0.42 9.59
C THR A 84 6.26 0.81 9.62
N ILE A 85 6.43 1.75 8.69
CA ILE A 85 5.56 2.93 8.56
C ILE A 85 4.12 2.51 8.25
N MET A 86 3.93 1.55 7.34
CA MET A 86 2.60 1.02 7.01
C MET A 86 1.91 0.37 8.22
N THR A 87 2.64 -0.41 9.02
CA THR A 87 2.08 -1.03 10.23
C THR A 87 1.71 0.01 11.29
N ILE A 88 2.54 1.05 11.50
CA ILE A 88 2.24 2.14 12.43
C ILE A 88 0.96 2.86 12.01
N ARG A 89 0.86 3.20 10.72
CA ARG A 89 -0.31 3.90 10.17
C ARG A 89 -1.60 3.11 10.38
N GLN A 90 -1.60 1.81 10.07
CA GLN A 90 -2.77 0.95 10.27
C GLN A 90 -3.14 0.83 11.74
N PHE A 91 -2.14 0.65 12.61
CA PHE A 91 -2.34 0.56 14.04
C PHE A 91 -2.95 1.85 14.62
N LEU A 92 -2.42 3.01 14.24
CA LEU A 92 -2.96 4.31 14.65
C LEU A 92 -4.39 4.53 14.17
N ALA A 93 -4.73 4.12 12.93
CA ALA A 93 -6.09 4.22 12.42
C ALA A 93 -7.08 3.40 13.25
N VAL A 94 -6.70 2.17 13.64
CA VAL A 94 -7.53 1.32 14.52
C VAL A 94 -7.67 1.95 15.90
N PHE A 95 -6.57 2.48 16.46
CA PHE A 95 -6.59 3.13 17.77
C PHE A 95 -7.49 4.38 17.78
N VAL A 96 -7.34 5.26 16.79
CA VAL A 96 -8.17 6.47 16.63
C VAL A 96 -9.63 6.09 16.40
N SER A 97 -9.91 5.06 15.60
CA SER A 97 -11.28 4.56 15.39
C SER A 97 -11.92 4.17 16.73
N ASN A 98 -11.23 3.38 17.55
CA ASN A 98 -11.75 2.97 18.87
C ASN A 98 -12.01 4.16 19.81
N LEU A 99 -11.16 5.18 19.78
CA LEU A 99 -11.35 6.42 20.54
C LEU A 99 -12.57 7.22 20.06
N VAL A 100 -12.75 7.36 18.75
CA VAL A 100 -13.85 8.15 18.16
C VAL A 100 -15.20 7.46 18.34
N TYR A 101 -15.28 6.14 18.20
CA TYR A 101 -16.53 5.37 18.36
C TYR A 101 -16.84 4.98 19.82
N GLY A 102 -16.02 5.39 20.79
CA GLY A 102 -16.30 5.24 22.23
C GLY A 102 -16.42 3.79 22.71
N HIS A 103 -15.91 2.81 21.96
CA HIS A 103 -15.95 1.42 22.37
C HIS A 103 -14.87 1.16 23.42
N ALA A 104 -15.27 0.67 24.60
CA ALA A 104 -14.33 0.26 25.64
C ALA A 104 -13.38 -0.81 25.07
N MET A 105 -12.10 -0.46 24.94
CA MET A 105 -11.10 -1.38 24.39
C MET A 105 -11.00 -2.63 25.26
N THR A 106 -11.20 -3.78 24.65
CA THR A 106 -11.07 -5.08 25.33
C THR A 106 -9.62 -5.32 25.75
N ALA A 107 -9.40 -6.10 26.81
CA ALA A 107 -8.06 -6.42 27.32
C ALA A 107 -7.12 -6.98 26.23
N MET A 108 -7.65 -7.72 25.25
CA MET A 108 -6.91 -8.20 24.08
C MET A 108 -6.40 -7.07 23.17
N GLN A 109 -7.16 -5.98 23.00
CA GLN A 109 -6.72 -4.84 22.19
C GLN A 109 -5.61 -4.05 22.88
N TRP A 110 -5.63 -3.97 24.21
CA TRP A 110 -4.53 -3.41 25.00
C TRP A 110 -3.25 -4.23 24.87
N LEU A 111 -3.34 -5.55 24.94
CA LEU A 111 -2.20 -6.44 24.69
C LEU A 111 -1.65 -6.28 23.26
N GLY A 112 -2.53 -6.16 22.26
CA GLY A 112 -2.14 -5.88 20.88
C GLY A 112 -1.39 -4.54 20.75
N ALA A 113 -1.87 -3.49 21.42
CA ALA A 113 -1.22 -2.18 21.44
C ALA A 113 0.19 -2.22 22.04
N VAL A 114 0.34 -2.86 23.21
CA VAL A 114 1.64 -3.03 23.86
C VAL A 114 2.60 -3.85 22.98
N THR A 115 2.10 -4.91 22.34
CA THR A 115 2.91 -5.76 21.45
C THR A 115 3.40 -4.98 20.22
N VAL A 116 2.55 -4.19 19.57
CA VAL A 116 2.93 -3.39 18.40
C VAL A 116 3.93 -2.31 18.79
N PHE A 117 3.68 -1.54 19.85
CA PHE A 117 4.63 -0.54 20.33
C PHE A 117 5.96 -1.16 20.77
N GLY A 118 5.93 -2.28 21.48
CA GLY A 118 7.13 -3.01 21.89
C GLY A 118 7.96 -3.51 20.71
N ALA A 119 7.30 -4.11 19.71
CA ALA A 119 7.98 -4.58 18.49
C ALA A 119 8.59 -3.42 17.68
N LEU A 120 7.91 -2.27 17.62
CA LEU A 120 8.42 -1.08 16.94
C LEU A 120 9.65 -0.49 17.64
N LEU A 121 9.61 -0.36 18.97
CA LEU A 121 10.73 0.13 19.77
C LEU A 121 11.93 -0.82 19.67
N TYR A 122 11.70 -2.13 19.78
CA TYR A 122 12.74 -3.14 19.62
C TYR A 122 13.41 -3.06 18.24
N LYS A 123 12.59 -2.93 17.18
CA LYS A 123 13.08 -2.85 15.80
C LYS A 123 13.85 -1.56 15.52
N SER A 124 13.42 -0.43 16.09
CA SER A 124 14.14 0.84 16.00
C SER A 124 15.47 0.77 16.75
N TYR A 125 15.49 0.21 17.96
CA TYR A 125 16.69 0.04 18.76
C TYR A 125 17.71 -0.91 18.10
N SER A 126 17.25 -2.06 17.57
CA SER A 126 18.12 -3.01 16.88
C SER A 126 18.76 -2.45 15.62
N LYS A 127 18.12 -1.49 14.94
CA LYS A 127 18.68 -0.82 13.76
C LYS A 127 19.59 0.36 14.14
N ALA A 128 19.41 1.00 15.29
CA ALA A 128 20.32 2.03 15.78
C ALA A 128 21.67 1.47 16.28
N ARG A 129 21.73 0.17 16.57
CA ARG A 129 22.92 -0.53 17.07
C ARG A 129 23.78 -1.17 15.97
N ASN A 130 23.30 -1.23 14.73
CA ASN A 130 23.96 -1.84 13.57
C ASN A 130 24.27 -0.76 12.53
#